data_AF-A0AAN6I577-F1
#
_entry.id   AF-A0AAN6I577-F1
#
_cell.length_a   1.000
_cell.length_b   1.000
_cell.length_c   1.000
_cell.angle_alpha   90.00
_cell.angle_beta   90.00
_cell.angle_gamma   90.00
#
_symmetry.space_group_name_H-M   'P 1'
#
loop_
_entity.id
_entity.type
_entity.pdbx_description
1 polymer ?
#
loop_
_entity_poly.entity_id
_entity_poly.type
_entity_poly.pdbx_seq_one_letter_code
_entity_poly.pdbx_strand_id
1 'polypeptide(L)'
;MLSRLRPLVPTVKQSAAALARIDPAYYTDHVRYHAGLDPASEQTCDLRELYTAFGKLTRQAALPRETKARYYNELIRTFVRLDFGVYASTQPQLAQIGGQLEPSTLKEVLLANPGRRWSSYEIFEQNPTSDPEVKHIVLERLVDGEKADTEPEDIAISFFKAHNILKLAADSFARLEEESQKRLVTDFFALELDSYIAVLPLAVDVKTKLLQLPNLTPKQRLSLLTLDLPDSVLIENLVPIAGAGKLQPSENEKQMHEKLGFLPSLDPEKSAWKLISVLEPLPQAAAAIAKARGFFLDKAQTESPDPLAARLDELNFLIGAHETVRTGAEPVFVETTSPQIACAKILQHAWTGSQDEALDEYNAAIAKWGAEPHTSSQLVYCLVLATLLQNDVQLAQYIRKRAVDAGLVTKSADRRIADTMKAYGDLVEENRDVRQGLQSNVLSTLVHLAETVETV
;
A
#
# COMPACT_ATOMS: atom_id res chain seq x y z
N MET A 1 22.78 -59.39 -50.76
CA MET A 1 21.33 -59.63 -50.57
C MET A 1 21.15 -59.92 -49.09
N LEU A 2 20.69 -59.05 -48.20
CA LEU A 2 19.60 -58.08 -48.25
C LEU A 2 19.99 -56.84 -47.43
N SER A 3 20.30 -55.75 -48.12
CA SER A 3 20.18 -54.40 -47.59
C SER A 3 18.71 -53.97 -47.67
N ARG A 4 18.23 -53.24 -46.66
CA ARG A 4 16.95 -52.50 -46.60
C ARG A 4 15.73 -53.30 -46.10
N LEU A 5 15.58 -53.37 -44.79
CA LEU A 5 14.27 -53.20 -44.17
C LEU A 5 14.34 -51.91 -43.35
N ARG A 6 13.89 -50.79 -43.95
CA ARG A 6 13.54 -49.60 -43.17
C ARG A 6 12.40 -50.00 -42.23
N PRO A 7 12.41 -49.66 -40.94
CA PRO A 7 11.18 -49.70 -40.16
C PRO A 7 10.19 -48.77 -40.86
N LEU A 8 9.04 -49.32 -41.25
CA LEU A 8 7.94 -48.57 -41.83
C LEU A 8 7.49 -47.53 -40.81
N VAL A 9 7.86 -46.27 -41.03
CA VAL A 9 7.21 -45.13 -40.41
C VAL A 9 5.72 -45.26 -40.73
N PRO A 10 4.83 -45.42 -39.73
CA PRO A 10 3.42 -45.56 -40.01
C PRO A 10 2.97 -44.29 -40.73
N THR A 11 2.36 -44.47 -41.89
CA THR A 11 1.83 -43.34 -42.66
C THR A 11 0.78 -42.62 -41.80
N VAL A 12 0.77 -41.29 -41.87
CA VAL A 12 -0.13 -40.37 -41.14
C VAL A 12 -1.59 -40.84 -41.07
N LYS A 13 -2.09 -41.57 -42.09
CA LYS A 13 -3.43 -42.15 -42.14
C LYS A 13 -3.64 -43.39 -41.25
N GLN A 14 -2.62 -44.22 -41.04
CA GLN A 14 -2.69 -45.40 -40.18
C GLN A 14 -2.63 -45.02 -38.70
N SER A 15 -1.90 -43.95 -38.36
CA SER A 15 -1.76 -43.46 -36.99
C SER A 15 -3.03 -42.84 -36.43
N ALA A 16 -3.84 -42.14 -37.24
CA ALA A 16 -5.09 -41.52 -36.80
C ALA A 16 -6.19 -42.53 -36.44
N ALA A 17 -6.29 -43.65 -37.17
CA ALA A 17 -7.22 -44.75 -36.87
C ALA A 17 -6.78 -45.58 -35.66
N ALA A 18 -5.46 -45.68 -35.42
CA ALA A 18 -4.90 -46.28 -34.21
C ALA A 18 -5.16 -45.39 -32.97
N LEU A 19 -4.91 -44.08 -33.07
CA LEU A 19 -5.22 -43.07 -32.05
C LEU A 19 -6.68 -43.07 -31.58
N ALA A 20 -7.64 -43.37 -32.46
CA ALA A 20 -9.06 -43.44 -32.10
C ALA A 20 -9.43 -44.69 -31.26
N ARG A 21 -8.55 -45.69 -31.18
CA ARG A 21 -8.78 -46.97 -30.49
C ARG A 21 -7.94 -47.15 -29.23
N ILE A 22 -7.03 -46.23 -28.95
CA ILE A 22 -6.07 -46.32 -27.85
C ILE A 22 -6.65 -45.61 -26.63
N ASP A 23 -6.79 -46.33 -25.52
CA ASP A 23 -7.07 -45.76 -24.21
C ASP A 23 -5.98 -44.73 -23.86
N PRO A 24 -6.31 -43.53 -23.36
CA PRO A 24 -5.32 -42.53 -22.91
C PRO A 24 -4.22 -43.08 -21.98
N ALA A 25 -4.50 -44.10 -21.17
CA ALA A 25 -3.46 -44.77 -20.38
C ALA A 25 -2.46 -45.51 -21.26
N TYR A 26 -2.95 -46.27 -22.25
CA TYR A 26 -2.15 -47.02 -23.22
C TYR A 26 -1.41 -46.11 -24.22
N TYR A 27 -1.96 -44.92 -24.45
CA TYR A 27 -1.32 -43.85 -25.23
C TYR A 27 -0.02 -43.37 -24.58
N THR A 28 -0.01 -43.28 -23.24
CA THR A 28 1.13 -42.82 -22.46
C THR A 28 2.27 -43.84 -22.46
N ASP A 29 1.94 -45.13 -22.31
CA ASP A 29 2.93 -46.21 -22.34
C ASP A 29 3.52 -46.41 -23.74
N HIS A 30 2.72 -46.28 -24.80
CA HIS A 30 3.22 -46.40 -26.17
C HIS A 30 4.17 -45.24 -26.52
N VAL A 31 3.86 -44.05 -26.03
CA VAL A 31 4.69 -42.86 -26.17
C VAL A 31 5.99 -42.98 -25.36
N ARG A 32 5.94 -43.48 -24.12
CA ARG A 32 7.15 -43.77 -23.31
C ARG A 32 8.05 -44.83 -23.94
N TYR A 33 7.44 -45.88 -24.50
CA TYR A 33 8.13 -46.96 -25.22
C TYR A 33 8.83 -46.45 -26.50
N HIS A 34 8.14 -45.64 -27.32
CA HIS A 34 8.73 -45.08 -28.55
C HIS A 34 9.68 -43.90 -28.30
N ALA A 35 9.59 -43.24 -27.14
CA ALA A 35 10.55 -42.22 -26.71
C ALA A 35 11.85 -42.82 -26.14
N GLY A 36 11.98 -44.15 -26.06
CA GLY A 36 13.22 -44.82 -25.63
C GLY A 36 13.54 -44.63 -24.15
N LEU A 37 12.54 -44.45 -23.29
CA LEU A 37 12.73 -44.23 -21.85
C LEU A 37 12.95 -45.55 -21.07
N ASP A 38 13.97 -46.33 -21.48
CA ASP A 38 14.63 -47.37 -20.67
C ASP A 38 16.15 -47.09 -20.69
N PRO A 39 16.89 -47.26 -19.56
CA PRO A 39 18.01 -46.39 -19.17
C PRO A 39 19.34 -46.60 -19.91
N ALA A 40 19.40 -47.37 -21.01
CA ALA A 40 20.67 -47.94 -21.47
C ALA A 40 21.02 -47.78 -22.97
N SER A 41 20.33 -46.96 -23.76
CA SER A 41 20.79 -46.74 -25.15
C SER A 41 20.62 -45.30 -25.63
N GLU A 42 21.76 -44.62 -25.81
CA GLU A 42 21.94 -43.33 -26.48
C GLU A 42 21.54 -43.40 -27.97
N GLN A 43 20.25 -43.48 -28.25
CA GLN A 43 19.70 -43.01 -29.52
C GLN A 43 18.70 -41.92 -29.21
N THR A 44 19.19 -40.68 -29.25
CA THR A 44 18.43 -39.44 -29.12
C THR A 44 17.44 -39.32 -30.28
N CYS A 45 16.28 -39.97 -30.17
CA CYS A 45 15.09 -39.48 -30.86
C CYS A 45 14.90 -38.03 -30.40
N ASP A 46 14.92 -37.07 -31.33
CA ASP A 46 14.67 -35.68 -31.02
C ASP A 46 13.23 -35.58 -30.49
N LEU A 47 13.10 -35.45 -29.16
CA LEU A 47 11.81 -35.37 -28.45
C LEU A 47 10.88 -34.34 -29.11
N ARG A 48 11.48 -33.28 -29.68
CA ARG A 48 10.78 -32.26 -30.45
C ARG A 48 10.10 -32.77 -31.70
N GLU A 49 10.78 -33.61 -32.47
CA GLU A 49 10.18 -34.22 -33.66
C GLU A 49 9.00 -35.12 -33.26
N LEU A 50 9.16 -35.86 -32.17
CA LEU A 50 8.14 -36.77 -31.65
C LEU A 50 6.87 -36.02 -31.25
N TYR A 51 6.94 -35.07 -30.32
CA TYR A 51 5.73 -34.35 -29.90
C TYR A 51 5.14 -33.45 -31.00
N THR A 52 5.98 -32.95 -31.93
CA THR A 52 5.50 -32.18 -33.10
C THR A 52 4.73 -33.06 -34.06
N ALA A 53 5.20 -34.28 -34.34
CA ALA A 53 4.50 -35.25 -35.18
C ALA A 53 3.17 -35.65 -34.54
N PHE A 54 3.16 -35.92 -33.23
CA PHE A 54 1.93 -36.22 -32.50
C PHE A 54 0.93 -35.06 -32.52
N GLY A 55 1.37 -33.82 -32.29
CA GLY A 55 0.49 -32.65 -32.38
C GLY A 55 -0.17 -32.53 -33.76
N LYS A 56 0.59 -32.75 -34.85
CA LYS A 56 0.06 -32.78 -36.22
C LYS A 56 -0.96 -33.90 -36.44
N LEU A 57 -0.69 -35.10 -35.93
CA LEU A 57 -1.61 -36.25 -36.03
C LEU A 57 -2.92 -35.99 -35.30
N THR A 58 -2.87 -35.52 -34.05
CA THR A 58 -4.05 -35.17 -33.26
C THR A 58 -4.90 -34.09 -33.94
N ARG A 59 -4.25 -33.09 -34.54
CA ARG A 59 -4.91 -32.03 -35.31
C ARG A 59 -5.68 -32.62 -36.51
N GLN A 60 -5.03 -33.47 -37.29
CA GLN A 60 -5.58 -34.06 -38.52
C GLN A 60 -6.59 -35.17 -38.28
N ALA A 61 -6.56 -35.84 -37.12
CA ALA A 61 -7.47 -36.92 -36.80
C ALA A 61 -8.92 -36.41 -36.70
N ALA A 62 -9.87 -37.20 -37.21
CA ALA A 62 -11.31 -36.93 -37.11
C ALA A 62 -11.84 -37.33 -35.72
N LEU A 63 -11.31 -36.70 -34.66
CA LEU A 63 -11.67 -36.96 -33.27
C LEU A 63 -12.61 -35.87 -32.74
N PRO A 64 -13.51 -36.20 -31.78
CA PRO A 64 -14.27 -35.21 -31.03
C PRO A 64 -13.36 -34.18 -30.36
N ARG A 65 -13.85 -32.94 -30.20
CA ARG A 65 -13.07 -31.84 -29.61
C ARG A 65 -12.55 -32.18 -28.21
N GLU A 66 -13.39 -32.78 -27.38
CA GLU A 66 -13.03 -33.21 -26.01
C GLU A 66 -11.87 -34.22 -26.02
N THR A 67 -11.91 -35.20 -26.93
CA THR A 67 -10.84 -36.19 -27.09
C THR A 67 -9.53 -35.53 -27.54
N LYS A 68 -9.59 -34.57 -28.47
CA LYS A 68 -8.40 -33.79 -28.88
C LYS A 68 -7.84 -32.98 -27.72
N ALA A 69 -8.69 -32.34 -26.93
CA ALA A 69 -8.28 -31.57 -25.76
C ALA A 69 -7.56 -32.43 -24.72
N ARG A 70 -8.09 -33.64 -24.46
CA ARG A 70 -7.45 -34.63 -23.57
C ARG A 70 -6.08 -35.05 -24.09
N TYR A 71 -5.96 -35.34 -25.39
CA TYR A 71 -4.66 -35.70 -25.99
C TYR A 71 -3.62 -34.60 -25.91
N TYR A 72 -4.00 -33.34 -26.15
CA TYR A 72 -3.08 -32.22 -25.98
C TYR A 72 -2.65 -32.02 -24.53
N ASN A 73 -3.58 -32.17 -23.58
CA ASN A 73 -3.26 -32.13 -22.15
C ASN A 73 -2.27 -33.22 -21.74
N GLU A 74 -2.50 -34.47 -22.15
CA GLU A 74 -1.57 -35.57 -21.86
C GLU A 74 -0.19 -35.38 -22.53
N LEU A 75 -0.17 -34.88 -23.76
CA LEU A 75 1.07 -34.62 -24.47
C LEU A 75 1.91 -33.54 -23.77
N ILE A 76 1.28 -32.45 -23.31
CA ILE A 76 1.96 -31.43 -22.50
C ILE A 76 2.43 -32.04 -21.18
N ARG A 77 1.53 -32.67 -20.42
CA ARG A 77 1.82 -33.24 -19.10
C ARG A 77 2.99 -34.22 -19.11
N THR A 78 3.06 -35.05 -20.13
CA THR A 78 4.10 -36.10 -20.26
C THR A 78 5.47 -35.52 -20.59
N PHE A 79 5.53 -34.52 -21.47
CA PHE A 79 6.79 -34.08 -22.07
C PHE A 79 7.33 -32.76 -21.53
N VAL A 80 6.52 -31.95 -20.85
CA VAL A 80 6.92 -30.58 -20.47
C VAL A 80 8.12 -30.55 -19.52
N ARG A 81 8.30 -31.59 -18.69
CA ARG A 81 9.46 -31.76 -17.81
C ARG A 81 10.78 -32.01 -18.57
N LEU A 82 10.69 -32.59 -19.77
CA LEU A 82 11.85 -32.90 -20.60
C LEU A 82 12.18 -31.76 -21.56
N ASP A 83 11.15 -31.15 -22.15
CA ASP A 83 11.28 -30.00 -23.03
C ASP A 83 10.05 -29.07 -22.88
N PHE A 84 10.28 -27.90 -22.29
CA PHE A 84 9.23 -26.89 -22.12
C PHE A 84 8.67 -26.37 -23.46
N GLY A 85 9.41 -26.53 -24.57
CA GLY A 85 8.95 -26.20 -25.92
C GLY A 85 7.69 -26.95 -26.36
N VAL A 86 7.38 -28.10 -25.74
CA VAL A 86 6.12 -28.82 -26.00
C VAL A 86 4.90 -27.98 -25.59
N TYR A 87 4.97 -27.24 -24.48
CA TYR A 87 3.89 -26.38 -24.03
C TYR A 87 3.65 -25.25 -25.04
N ALA A 88 4.72 -24.55 -25.41
CA ALA A 88 4.64 -23.42 -26.34
C ALA A 88 4.12 -23.80 -27.73
N SER A 89 4.40 -25.03 -28.18
CA SER A 89 3.94 -25.53 -29.49
C SER A 89 2.53 -26.14 -29.47
N THR A 90 2.10 -26.66 -28.32
CA THR A 90 0.84 -27.42 -28.19
C THR A 90 -0.30 -26.58 -27.63
N GLN A 91 -0.05 -25.67 -26.68
CA GLN A 91 -1.08 -24.82 -26.08
C GLN A 91 -1.90 -24.07 -27.15
N PRO A 92 -1.31 -23.45 -28.20
CA PRO A 92 -2.11 -22.71 -29.17
C PRO A 92 -3.08 -23.61 -29.93
N GLN A 93 -2.72 -24.89 -30.10
CA GLN A 93 -3.56 -25.88 -30.77
C GLN A 93 -4.73 -26.31 -29.89
N LEU A 94 -4.51 -26.42 -28.58
CA LEU A 94 -5.53 -26.66 -27.58
C LEU A 94 -6.51 -25.47 -27.50
N ALA A 95 -6.00 -24.24 -27.47
CA ALA A 95 -6.81 -23.03 -27.46
C ALA A 95 -7.65 -22.88 -28.75
N GLN A 96 -7.10 -23.21 -29.92
CA GLN A 96 -7.80 -23.16 -31.20
C GLN A 96 -9.06 -24.04 -31.27
N ILE A 97 -9.10 -25.12 -30.48
CA ILE A 97 -10.27 -25.99 -30.40
C ILE A 97 -11.20 -25.63 -29.23
N GLY A 98 -10.95 -24.51 -28.55
CA GLY A 98 -11.67 -24.08 -27.35
C GLY A 98 -11.36 -24.91 -26.10
N GLY A 99 -10.29 -25.70 -26.12
CA GLY A 99 -9.85 -26.47 -24.96
C GLY A 99 -9.04 -25.61 -23.98
N GLN A 100 -9.00 -26.04 -22.73
CA GLN A 100 -8.23 -25.41 -21.65
C GLN A 100 -7.25 -26.41 -21.06
N LEU A 101 -6.21 -25.91 -20.40
CA LEU A 101 -5.31 -26.76 -19.61
C LEU A 101 -6.08 -27.34 -18.42
N GLU A 102 -5.99 -28.65 -18.25
CA GLU A 102 -6.44 -29.31 -17.03
C GLU A 102 -5.53 -28.89 -15.86
N PRO A 103 -6.05 -28.76 -14.62
CA PRO A 103 -5.26 -28.32 -13.47
C PRO A 103 -3.99 -29.15 -13.24
N SER A 104 -4.07 -30.47 -13.42
CA SER A 104 -2.93 -31.39 -13.34
C SER A 104 -1.89 -31.15 -14.42
N THR A 105 -2.30 -30.77 -15.64
CA THR A 105 -1.38 -30.38 -16.72
C THR A 105 -0.73 -29.04 -16.42
N LEU A 106 -1.51 -28.05 -15.96
CA LEU A 106 -1.01 -26.73 -15.60
C LEU A 106 0.04 -26.83 -14.49
N LYS A 107 -0.19 -27.67 -13.47
CA LYS A 107 0.78 -27.98 -12.43
C LYS A 107 2.13 -28.40 -13.02
N GLU A 108 2.13 -29.35 -13.95
CA GLU A 108 3.36 -29.82 -14.60
C GLU A 108 4.05 -28.74 -15.43
N VAL A 109 3.26 -27.91 -16.12
CA VAL A 109 3.77 -26.76 -16.87
C VAL A 109 4.50 -25.80 -15.93
N LEU A 110 3.89 -25.44 -14.79
CA LEU A 110 4.48 -24.49 -13.84
C LEU A 110 5.75 -25.04 -13.17
N LEU A 111 5.77 -26.32 -12.81
CA LEU A 111 6.96 -26.97 -12.23
C LEU A 111 8.13 -27.04 -13.23
N ALA A 112 7.81 -27.25 -14.51
CA ALA A 112 8.78 -27.33 -15.59
C ALA A 112 9.19 -25.96 -16.18
N ASN A 113 8.44 -24.89 -15.90
CA ASN A 113 8.69 -23.57 -16.47
C ASN A 113 10.09 -23.06 -16.09
N PRO A 114 10.94 -22.72 -17.07
CA PRO A 114 12.22 -22.09 -16.78
C PRO A 114 12.08 -20.59 -16.51
N GLY A 115 10.95 -19.94 -16.86
CA GLY A 115 10.76 -18.49 -16.67
C GLY A 115 11.37 -17.58 -17.75
N ARG A 116 11.95 -18.15 -18.82
CA ARG A 116 12.68 -17.36 -19.85
C ARG A 116 11.80 -16.49 -20.75
N ARG A 117 10.57 -16.92 -21.02
CA ARG A 117 9.66 -16.27 -21.96
C ARG A 117 8.41 -15.73 -21.27
N TRP A 118 7.85 -16.53 -20.39
CA TRP A 118 6.70 -16.19 -19.58
C TRP A 118 7.00 -16.58 -18.14
N SER A 119 6.65 -15.70 -17.21
CA SER A 119 6.67 -16.04 -15.79
C SER A 119 5.59 -17.08 -15.49
N SER A 120 5.78 -17.84 -14.41
CA SER A 120 4.81 -18.81 -13.93
C SER A 120 3.49 -18.13 -13.56
N TYR A 121 3.54 -16.88 -13.09
CA TYR A 121 2.33 -16.07 -12.85
C TYR A 121 1.57 -15.72 -14.13
N GLU A 122 2.26 -15.33 -15.22
CA GLU A 122 1.61 -15.05 -16.51
C GLU A 122 0.93 -16.29 -17.11
N ILE A 123 1.59 -17.46 -16.98
CA ILE A 123 1.00 -18.73 -17.41
C ILE A 123 -0.26 -19.05 -16.60
N PHE A 124 -0.23 -18.78 -15.30
CA PHE A 124 -1.36 -18.94 -14.41
C PHE A 124 -2.51 -17.97 -14.74
N GLU A 125 -2.25 -16.69 -15.00
CA GLU A 125 -3.29 -15.73 -15.38
C GLU A 125 -3.99 -16.10 -16.69
N GLN A 126 -3.28 -16.73 -17.62
CA GLN A 126 -3.87 -17.25 -18.85
C GLN A 126 -4.72 -18.51 -18.63
N ASN A 127 -4.51 -19.22 -17.52
CA ASN A 127 -5.17 -20.49 -17.21
C ASN A 127 -5.60 -20.51 -15.72
N PRO A 128 -6.45 -19.58 -15.28
CA PRO A 128 -6.74 -19.40 -13.86
C PRO A 128 -7.45 -20.63 -13.30
N THR A 129 -7.04 -21.04 -12.10
CA THR A 129 -7.64 -22.18 -11.40
C THR A 129 -7.81 -21.88 -9.92
N SER A 130 -8.78 -22.55 -9.31
CA SER A 130 -8.98 -22.52 -7.86
C SER A 130 -8.13 -23.55 -7.11
N ASP A 131 -7.39 -24.39 -7.84
CA ASP A 131 -6.52 -25.42 -7.26
C ASP A 131 -5.46 -24.80 -6.32
N PRO A 132 -5.47 -25.14 -5.02
CA PRO A 132 -4.56 -24.56 -4.04
C PRO A 132 -3.10 -24.98 -4.27
N GLU A 133 -2.85 -26.15 -4.84
CA GLU A 133 -1.49 -26.61 -5.10
C GLU A 133 -0.86 -25.83 -6.26
N VAL A 134 -1.65 -25.52 -7.30
CA VAL A 134 -1.22 -24.66 -8.40
C VAL A 134 -0.90 -23.24 -7.89
N LYS A 135 -1.78 -22.66 -7.06
CA LYS A 135 -1.53 -21.33 -6.48
C LYS A 135 -0.28 -21.30 -5.60
N HIS A 136 -0.03 -22.36 -4.83
CA HIS A 136 1.16 -22.48 -4.02
C HIS A 136 2.43 -22.51 -4.86
N ILE A 137 2.48 -23.28 -5.96
CA ILE A 137 3.62 -23.30 -6.88
C ILE A 137 3.89 -21.90 -7.47
N VAL A 138 2.84 -21.18 -7.87
CA VAL A 138 2.99 -19.82 -8.41
C VAL A 138 3.50 -18.85 -7.34
N LEU A 139 3.00 -18.97 -6.10
CA LEU A 139 3.45 -18.15 -4.98
C LEU A 139 4.93 -18.40 -4.67
N GLU A 140 5.36 -19.66 -4.61
CA GLU A 140 6.76 -20.05 -4.43
C GLU A 140 7.63 -19.42 -5.52
N ARG A 141 7.22 -19.49 -6.80
CA ARG A 141 7.94 -18.86 -7.91
C ARG A 141 8.04 -17.34 -7.81
N LEU A 142 7.01 -16.67 -7.31
CA LEU A 142 7.02 -15.22 -7.13
C LEU A 142 7.95 -14.76 -6.00
N VAL A 143 8.12 -15.60 -4.97
CA VAL A 143 8.94 -15.29 -3.78
C VAL A 143 10.39 -15.74 -3.96
N ASP A 144 10.60 -16.94 -4.48
CA ASP A 144 11.92 -17.57 -4.57
C ASP A 144 12.58 -17.38 -5.94
N GLY A 145 11.86 -16.84 -6.91
CA GLY A 145 12.32 -16.63 -8.28
C GLY A 145 12.04 -17.80 -9.21
N GLU A 146 12.12 -17.50 -10.51
CA GLU A 146 12.08 -18.50 -11.57
C GLU A 146 13.46 -19.16 -11.74
N LYS A 147 13.53 -20.31 -12.42
CA LYS A 147 14.82 -20.99 -12.67
C LYS A 147 15.78 -20.18 -13.55
N ALA A 148 15.26 -19.24 -14.33
CA ALA A 148 16.06 -18.35 -15.16
C ALA A 148 16.61 -17.15 -14.37
N ASP A 149 16.08 -16.87 -13.19
CA ASP A 149 16.54 -15.77 -12.34
C ASP A 149 17.81 -16.23 -11.63
N THR A 150 18.96 -15.73 -12.09
CA THR A 150 20.27 -16.11 -11.55
C THR A 150 20.86 -15.04 -10.66
N GLU A 151 20.46 -13.79 -10.84
CA GLU A 151 20.96 -12.66 -10.06
C GLU A 151 20.02 -12.34 -8.87
N PRO A 152 20.55 -11.89 -7.72
CA PRO A 152 19.73 -11.53 -6.55
C PRO A 152 18.67 -10.47 -6.86
N GLU A 153 18.98 -9.53 -7.76
CA GLU A 153 18.07 -8.46 -8.19
C GLU A 153 16.86 -9.00 -8.96
N ASP A 154 17.04 -10.07 -9.74
CA ASP A 154 15.96 -10.72 -10.49
C ASP A 154 15.03 -11.49 -9.55
N ILE A 155 15.58 -12.04 -8.46
CA ILE A 155 14.83 -12.80 -7.46
C ILE A 155 14.02 -11.85 -6.57
N ALA A 156 14.58 -10.69 -6.22
CA ALA A 156 13.95 -9.72 -5.33
C ALA A 156 12.50 -9.40 -5.71
N ILE A 157 11.64 -9.26 -4.69
CA ILE A 157 10.23 -8.93 -4.91
C ILE A 157 10.12 -7.46 -5.29
N SER A 158 9.79 -7.19 -6.55
CA SER A 158 9.41 -5.86 -7.01
C SER A 158 8.00 -5.49 -6.59
N PHE A 159 7.63 -4.21 -6.66
CA PHE A 159 6.28 -3.75 -6.38
C PHE A 159 5.21 -4.50 -7.21
N PHE A 160 5.51 -4.83 -8.47
CA PHE A 160 4.61 -5.60 -9.33
C PHE A 160 4.47 -7.06 -8.86
N LYS A 161 5.57 -7.71 -8.47
CA LYS A 161 5.52 -9.06 -7.87
C LYS A 161 4.73 -9.04 -6.57
N ALA A 162 4.94 -8.04 -5.69
CA ALA A 162 4.21 -7.89 -4.44
C ALA A 162 2.69 -7.76 -4.67
N HIS A 163 2.27 -7.00 -5.68
CA HIS A 163 0.86 -6.91 -6.07
C HIS A 163 0.27 -8.27 -6.46
N ASN A 164 1.00 -9.04 -7.29
CA ASN A 164 0.57 -10.36 -7.74
C ASN A 164 0.54 -11.38 -6.60
N ILE A 165 1.50 -11.29 -5.68
CA ILE A 165 1.53 -12.08 -4.44
C ILE A 165 0.27 -11.81 -3.61
N LEU A 166 -0.07 -10.54 -3.36
CA LEU A 166 -1.24 -10.19 -2.56
C LEU A 166 -2.59 -10.56 -3.22
N LYS A 167 -2.62 -10.64 -4.56
CA LYS A 167 -3.78 -11.18 -5.31
C LYS A 167 -3.94 -12.68 -5.15
N LEU A 168 -2.85 -13.43 -4.99
CA LEU A 168 -2.91 -14.86 -4.72
C LEU A 168 -3.44 -15.06 -3.29
N ALA A 169 -4.56 -15.77 -3.17
CA ALA A 169 -5.28 -15.92 -1.90
C ALA A 169 -4.39 -16.36 -0.72
N ALA A 170 -4.69 -15.81 0.47
CA ALA A 170 -3.87 -15.90 1.69
C ALA A 170 -3.54 -17.34 2.16
N ASP A 171 -4.37 -18.34 1.88
CA ASP A 171 -4.19 -19.68 2.45
C ASP A 171 -2.92 -20.41 1.99
N SER A 172 -2.30 -19.99 0.88
CA SER A 172 -1.09 -20.64 0.33
C SER A 172 0.21 -20.18 1.01
N PHE A 173 0.19 -19.05 1.72
CA PHE A 173 1.39 -18.45 2.32
C PHE A 173 1.92 -19.26 3.50
N ALA A 174 1.04 -19.81 4.33
CA ALA A 174 1.42 -20.63 5.48
C ALA A 174 2.17 -21.93 5.08
N ARG A 175 2.09 -22.33 3.81
CA ARG A 175 2.77 -23.50 3.25
C ARG A 175 4.15 -23.19 2.70
N LEU A 176 4.52 -21.91 2.55
CA LEU A 176 5.87 -21.54 2.13
C LEU A 176 6.89 -21.98 3.19
N GLU A 177 8.10 -22.32 2.74
CA GLU A 177 9.20 -22.62 3.64
C GLU A 177 9.57 -21.40 4.48
N GLU A 178 10.17 -21.65 5.65
CA GLU A 178 10.52 -20.60 6.60
C GLU A 178 11.38 -19.48 5.96
N GLU A 179 12.38 -19.85 5.14
CA GLU A 179 13.26 -18.87 4.49
C GLU A 179 12.52 -18.05 3.43
N SER A 180 11.62 -18.66 2.66
CA SER A 180 10.77 -17.95 1.70
C SER A 180 9.84 -16.96 2.40
N GLN A 181 9.24 -17.35 3.55
CA GLN A 181 8.42 -16.44 4.35
C GLN A 181 9.23 -15.24 4.90
N LYS A 182 10.45 -15.48 5.39
CA LYS A 182 11.33 -14.39 5.86
C LYS A 182 11.72 -13.44 4.74
N ARG A 183 12.07 -13.97 3.56
CA ARG A 183 12.39 -13.17 2.38
C ARG A 183 11.21 -12.31 1.97
N LEU A 184 10.03 -12.91 1.86
CA LEU A 184 8.79 -12.21 1.55
C LEU A 184 8.58 -11.00 2.49
N VAL A 185 8.71 -11.20 3.79
CA VAL A 185 8.57 -10.10 4.76
C VAL A 185 9.64 -9.04 4.58
N THR A 186 10.90 -9.45 4.41
CA THR A 186 12.03 -8.53 4.32
C THR A 186 11.93 -7.65 3.07
N ASP A 187 11.52 -8.23 1.94
CA ASP A 187 11.29 -7.47 0.71
C ASP A 187 10.06 -6.56 0.83
N PHE A 188 9.01 -6.99 1.52
CA PHE A 188 7.85 -6.12 1.81
C PHE A 188 8.24 -4.93 2.68
N PHE A 189 9.12 -5.12 3.68
CA PHE A 189 9.69 -4.02 4.45
C PHE A 189 10.53 -3.09 3.56
N ALA A 190 11.35 -3.62 2.66
CA ALA A 190 12.14 -2.82 1.73
C ALA A 190 11.26 -2.01 0.76
N LEU A 191 10.07 -2.51 0.43
CA LEU A 191 9.06 -1.82 -0.37
C LEU A 191 8.14 -0.90 0.44
N GLU A 192 8.34 -0.78 1.76
CA GLU A 192 7.47 -0.03 2.67
C GLU A 192 6.01 -0.48 2.65
N LEU A 193 5.74 -1.78 2.42
CA LEU A 193 4.41 -2.39 2.38
C LEU A 193 4.01 -3.02 3.73
N ASP A 194 4.45 -2.41 4.83
CA ASP A 194 4.40 -3.00 6.17
C ASP A 194 2.98 -3.45 6.55
N SER A 195 1.96 -2.65 6.25
CA SER A 195 0.57 -2.92 6.63
C SER A 195 0.03 -4.21 6.00
N TYR A 196 0.51 -4.57 4.81
CA TYR A 196 0.11 -5.80 4.13
C TYR A 196 0.68 -7.06 4.77
N ILE A 197 1.77 -6.96 5.54
CA ILE A 197 2.34 -8.09 6.27
C ILE A 197 1.38 -8.60 7.34
N ALA A 198 0.60 -7.71 7.96
CA ALA A 198 -0.34 -8.06 9.02
C ALA A 198 -1.48 -8.99 8.57
N VAL A 199 -1.75 -9.07 7.26
CA VAL A 199 -2.76 -9.97 6.70
C VAL A 199 -2.17 -11.26 6.13
N LEU A 200 -0.84 -11.41 6.12
CA LEU A 200 -0.18 -12.63 5.67
C LEU A 200 -0.23 -13.70 6.78
N PRO A 201 -0.67 -14.93 6.48
CA PRO A 201 -0.65 -16.01 7.46
C PRO A 201 0.75 -16.61 7.57
N LEU A 202 1.64 -15.88 8.24
CA LEU A 202 3.01 -16.30 8.51
C LEU A 202 3.05 -17.23 9.73
N ALA A 203 4.00 -18.16 9.72
CA ALA A 203 4.25 -19.04 10.87
C ALA A 203 4.71 -18.25 12.11
N VAL A 204 4.29 -18.70 13.30
CA VAL A 204 4.62 -18.07 14.59
C VAL A 204 6.14 -17.99 14.82
N ASP A 205 6.86 -19.05 14.45
CA ASP A 205 8.33 -19.10 14.56
C ASP A 205 9.01 -18.08 13.65
N VAL A 206 8.47 -17.87 12.44
CA VAL A 206 8.97 -16.88 11.48
C VAL A 206 8.78 -15.47 12.05
N LYS A 207 7.57 -15.14 12.52
CA LYS A 207 7.27 -13.85 13.15
C LYS A 207 8.18 -13.58 14.36
N THR A 208 8.38 -14.59 15.21
CA THR A 208 9.24 -14.50 16.40
C THR A 208 10.69 -14.17 16.01
N LYS A 209 11.26 -14.87 15.02
CA LYS A 209 12.62 -14.61 14.53
C LYS A 209 12.74 -13.23 13.88
N LEU A 210 11.73 -12.82 13.11
CA LEU A 210 11.73 -11.50 12.46
C LEU A 210 11.66 -10.35 13.47
N LEU A 211 10.88 -10.50 14.55
CA LEU A 211 10.79 -9.49 15.62
C LEU A 211 12.09 -9.28 16.41
N GLN A 212 13.03 -10.22 16.32
CA GLN A 212 14.37 -10.13 16.90
C GLN A 212 15.36 -9.36 16.01
N LEU A 213 14.97 -9.00 14.78
CA LEU A 213 15.82 -8.20 13.91
C LEU A 213 16.11 -6.83 14.56
N PRO A 214 17.35 -6.33 14.43
CA PRO A 214 17.69 -5.02 14.94
C PRO A 214 16.97 -3.92 14.14
N ASN A 215 16.71 -2.78 14.80
CA ASN A 215 16.23 -1.55 14.16
C ASN A 215 14.86 -1.62 13.46
N LEU A 216 14.00 -2.59 13.79
CA LEU A 216 12.63 -2.57 13.29
C LEU A 216 11.89 -1.32 13.75
N THR A 217 11.23 -0.65 12.80
CA THR A 217 10.36 0.49 13.09
C THR A 217 9.12 0.03 13.88
N PRO A 218 8.44 0.94 14.60
CA PRO A 218 7.22 0.58 15.30
C PRO A 218 6.13 -0.01 14.40
N LYS A 219 6.04 0.47 13.14
CA LYS A 219 5.09 -0.03 12.15
C LYS A 219 5.41 -1.47 11.71
N GLN A 220 6.69 -1.76 11.47
CA GLN A 220 7.16 -3.11 11.12
C GLN A 220 6.97 -4.10 12.26
N ARG A 221 7.20 -3.67 13.51
CA ARG A 221 6.91 -4.49 14.69
C ARG A 221 5.42 -4.80 14.77
N LEU A 222 4.58 -3.77 14.62
CA LEU A 222 3.15 -3.91 14.70
C LEU A 222 2.59 -4.82 13.60
N SER A 223 3.14 -4.78 12.39
CA SER A 223 2.67 -5.63 11.29
C SER A 223 3.00 -7.12 11.48
N LEU A 224 3.98 -7.46 12.31
CA LEU A 224 4.36 -8.83 12.64
C LEU A 224 3.64 -9.38 13.87
N LEU A 225 3.02 -8.53 14.70
CA LEU A 225 2.43 -8.96 15.95
C LEU A 225 1.09 -9.64 15.78
N THR A 226 0.99 -10.83 16.35
CA THR A 226 -0.26 -11.57 16.52
C THR A 226 -0.34 -12.17 17.93
N LEU A 227 -1.56 -12.38 18.42
CA LEU A 227 -1.79 -12.79 19.83
C LEU A 227 -1.39 -14.24 20.13
N ASP A 228 -1.07 -15.03 19.11
CA ASP A 228 -0.55 -16.39 19.19
C ASP A 228 0.97 -16.45 19.41
N LEU A 229 1.66 -15.30 19.44
CA LEU A 229 3.08 -15.22 19.78
C LEU A 229 3.33 -15.52 21.27
N PRO A 230 4.53 -16.01 21.63
CA PRO A 230 4.90 -16.23 23.03
C PRO A 230 4.81 -14.96 23.88
N ASP A 231 4.35 -15.08 25.12
CA ASP A 231 4.18 -13.95 26.04
C ASP A 231 5.43 -13.08 26.18
N SER A 232 6.62 -13.68 26.20
CA SER A 232 7.89 -12.96 26.28
C SER A 232 8.08 -11.99 25.10
N VAL A 233 7.72 -12.44 23.88
CA VAL A 233 7.82 -11.64 22.65
C VAL A 233 6.78 -10.52 22.68
N LEU A 234 5.56 -10.80 23.15
CA LEU A 234 4.50 -9.81 23.29
C LEU A 234 4.88 -8.71 24.29
N ILE A 235 5.45 -9.09 25.44
CA ILE A 235 5.90 -8.16 26.48
C ILE A 235 7.00 -7.24 25.95
N GLU A 236 8.00 -7.78 25.25
CA GLU A 236 9.12 -7.01 24.68
C GLU A 236 8.67 -5.98 23.65
N ASN A 237 7.62 -6.28 22.89
CA ASN A 237 7.13 -5.40 21.82
C ASN A 237 5.99 -4.46 22.24
N LEU A 238 5.41 -4.62 23.43
CA LEU A 238 4.31 -3.79 23.92
C LEU A 238 4.70 -2.30 24.04
N VAL A 239 5.82 -2.02 24.70
CA VAL A 239 6.29 -0.65 24.97
C VAL A 239 6.65 0.10 23.67
N PRO A 240 7.44 -0.46 22.73
CA PRO A 240 7.71 0.18 21.44
C PRO A 240 6.46 0.57 20.65
N ILE A 241 5.39 -0.23 20.74
CA ILE A 241 4.16 0.00 19.97
C ILE A 241 3.26 1.02 20.65
N ALA A 242 3.12 0.96 21.98
CA ALA A 242 2.35 1.95 22.72
C ALA A 242 2.86 3.39 22.48
N GLY A 243 4.19 3.55 22.33
CA GLY A 243 4.83 4.83 22.04
C GLY A 243 4.83 5.26 20.56
N ALA A 244 4.31 4.45 19.64
CA ALA A 244 4.50 4.64 18.18
C ALA A 244 3.77 5.85 17.56
N GLY A 245 2.82 6.48 18.28
CA GLY A 245 1.98 7.55 17.72
C GLY A 245 1.02 7.06 16.63
N LYS A 246 0.45 7.99 15.84
CA LYS A 246 -0.35 7.64 14.65
C LYS A 246 0.58 7.25 13.51
N LEU A 247 0.40 6.05 12.96
CA LEU A 247 1.18 5.58 11.82
C LEU A 247 0.54 6.05 10.51
N GLN A 248 1.35 6.64 9.63
CA GLN A 248 0.92 7.04 8.30
C GLN A 248 1.22 5.95 7.27
N PRO A 249 0.35 5.79 6.25
CA PRO A 249 0.65 4.88 5.15
C PRO A 249 1.77 5.44 4.27
N SER A 250 2.64 4.56 3.79
CA SER A 250 3.67 4.92 2.81
C SER A 250 3.04 5.24 1.45
N GLU A 251 3.80 5.85 0.55
CA GLU A 251 3.30 6.10 -0.82
C GLU A 251 3.03 4.79 -1.58
N ASN A 252 3.89 3.78 -1.36
CA ASN A 252 3.71 2.46 -1.95
C ASN A 252 2.45 1.76 -1.41
N GLU A 253 2.12 1.90 -0.13
CA GLU A 253 0.88 1.35 0.43
C GLU A 253 -0.35 2.03 -0.15
N LYS A 254 -0.32 3.36 -0.38
CA LYS A 254 -1.42 4.07 -1.05
C LYS A 254 -1.61 3.57 -2.48
N GLN A 255 -0.53 3.45 -3.25
CA GLN A 255 -0.60 2.91 -4.61
C GLN A 255 -1.08 1.45 -4.63
N MET A 256 -0.67 0.64 -3.66
CA MET A 256 -1.14 -0.74 -3.53
C MET A 256 -2.63 -0.78 -3.16
N HIS A 257 -3.08 0.13 -2.30
CA HIS A 257 -4.49 0.29 -1.95
C HIS A 257 -5.34 0.66 -3.15
N GLU A 258 -4.88 1.59 -4.00
CA GLU A 258 -5.58 1.93 -5.26
C GLU A 258 -5.74 0.72 -6.18
N LYS A 259 -4.74 -0.18 -6.21
CA LYS A 259 -4.77 -1.38 -7.05
C LYS A 259 -5.59 -2.53 -6.48
N LEU A 260 -5.58 -2.73 -5.16
CA LEU A 260 -6.24 -3.86 -4.50
C LEU A 260 -7.62 -3.50 -3.92
N GLY A 261 -7.92 -2.22 -3.74
CA GLY A 261 -9.16 -1.72 -3.15
C GLY A 261 -9.23 -1.82 -1.62
N PHE A 262 -8.16 -2.26 -0.95
CA PHE A 262 -8.10 -2.35 0.52
C PHE A 262 -6.71 -2.00 1.07
N LEU A 263 -6.68 -1.41 2.26
CA LEU A 263 -5.48 -1.10 3.02
C LEU A 263 -5.67 -1.64 4.44
N PRO A 264 -4.83 -2.57 4.92
CA PRO A 264 -4.93 -3.04 6.29
C PRO A 264 -4.69 -1.90 7.28
N SER A 265 -5.57 -1.78 8.27
CA SER A 265 -5.44 -0.76 9.31
C SER A 265 -4.50 -1.26 10.41
N LEU A 266 -3.40 -0.53 10.60
CA LEU A 266 -2.50 -0.70 11.73
C LEU A 266 -2.74 0.42 12.74
N ASP A 267 -3.39 0.09 13.85
CA ASP A 267 -3.65 1.01 14.96
C ASP A 267 -2.80 0.60 16.18
N PRO A 268 -1.70 1.34 16.47
CA PRO A 268 -0.82 1.00 17.59
C PRO A 268 -1.52 1.05 18.95
N GLU A 269 -2.42 2.00 19.17
CA GLU A 269 -3.09 2.19 20.44
C GLU A 269 -4.09 1.05 20.69
N LYS A 270 -4.96 0.79 19.70
CA LYS A 270 -5.91 -0.32 19.78
C LYS A 270 -5.19 -1.66 19.95
N SER A 271 -4.07 -1.85 19.26
CA SER A 271 -3.28 -3.09 19.34
C SER A 271 -2.58 -3.22 20.69
N ALA A 272 -2.00 -2.14 21.22
CA ALA A 272 -1.40 -2.11 22.54
C ALA A 272 -2.42 -2.38 23.65
N TRP A 273 -3.63 -1.81 23.59
CA TRP A 273 -4.70 -2.13 24.53
C TRP A 273 -5.12 -3.61 24.47
N LYS A 274 -5.18 -4.18 23.27
CA LYS A 274 -5.45 -5.61 23.08
C LYS A 274 -4.34 -6.49 23.66
N LEU A 275 -3.08 -6.07 23.57
CA LEU A 275 -1.96 -6.78 24.21
C LEU A 275 -2.00 -6.65 25.73
N ILE A 276 -2.30 -5.46 26.25
CA ILE A 276 -2.43 -5.22 27.69
C ILE A 276 -3.48 -6.16 28.28
N SER A 277 -4.66 -6.29 27.67
CA SER A 277 -5.71 -7.15 28.22
C SER A 277 -5.34 -8.63 28.24
N VAL A 278 -4.50 -9.09 27.31
CA VAL A 278 -3.98 -10.46 27.28
C VAL A 278 -2.86 -10.67 28.30
N LEU A 279 -2.00 -9.68 28.49
CA LEU A 279 -0.82 -9.75 29.35
C LEU A 279 -1.08 -9.38 30.82
N GLU A 280 -2.18 -8.69 31.12
CA GLU A 280 -2.54 -8.22 32.48
C GLU A 280 -2.54 -9.30 33.56
N PRO A 281 -2.94 -10.56 33.30
CA PRO A 281 -2.82 -11.64 34.28
C PRO A 281 -1.38 -12.07 34.62
N LEU A 282 -0.38 -11.67 33.82
CA LEU A 282 0.99 -12.14 33.93
C LEU A 282 1.84 -11.19 34.79
N PRO A 283 2.37 -11.63 35.95
CA PRO A 283 3.16 -10.77 36.83
C PRO A 283 4.40 -10.17 36.14
N GLN A 284 5.05 -10.95 35.26
CA GLN A 284 6.24 -10.48 34.53
C GLN A 284 5.94 -9.34 33.53
N ALA A 285 4.68 -9.14 33.12
CA ALA A 285 4.29 -8.09 32.19
C ALA A 285 4.01 -6.74 32.88
N ALA A 286 3.86 -6.72 34.21
CA ALA A 286 3.38 -5.55 34.96
C ALA A 286 4.18 -4.27 34.68
N ALA A 287 5.52 -4.37 34.60
CA ALA A 287 6.38 -3.22 34.32
C ALA A 287 6.19 -2.67 32.89
N ALA A 288 6.07 -3.57 31.91
CA ALA A 288 5.83 -3.19 30.52
C ALA A 288 4.44 -2.57 30.34
N ILE A 289 3.42 -3.13 31.00
CA ILE A 289 2.05 -2.60 31.00
C ILE A 289 2.00 -1.22 31.64
N ALA A 290 2.65 -1.02 32.80
CA ALA A 290 2.69 0.28 33.46
C ALA A 290 3.33 1.35 32.55
N LYS A 291 4.44 1.02 31.89
CA LYS A 291 5.11 1.91 30.94
C LYS A 291 4.26 2.19 29.70
N ALA A 292 3.59 1.17 29.16
CA ALA A 292 2.67 1.33 28.03
C ALA A 292 1.49 2.24 28.37
N ARG A 293 0.86 2.05 29.53
CA ARG A 293 -0.21 2.93 30.05
C ARG A 293 0.27 4.36 30.24
N GLY A 294 1.52 4.56 30.66
CA GLY A 294 2.16 5.88 30.73
C GLY A 294 2.06 6.65 29.41
N PHE A 295 2.34 6.03 28.27
CA PHE A 295 2.21 6.69 26.96
C PHE A 295 0.78 7.12 26.64
N PHE A 296 -0.24 6.38 27.09
CA PHE A 296 -1.64 6.76 26.89
C PHE A 296 -2.09 7.85 27.86
N LEU A 297 -1.53 7.87 29.08
CA LEU A 297 -1.81 8.92 30.05
C LEU A 297 -1.13 10.24 29.69
N ASP A 298 0.10 10.20 29.18
CA ASP A 298 0.80 11.38 28.64
C ASP A 298 0.09 11.91 27.38
N LYS A 299 -0.46 11.01 26.54
CA LYS A 299 -1.37 11.37 25.44
C LYS A 299 -2.69 11.97 25.93
N ALA A 300 -3.28 11.44 27.01
CA ALA A 300 -4.49 11.99 27.62
C ALA A 300 -4.25 13.34 28.33
N GLN A 301 -3.00 13.64 28.69
CA GLN A 301 -2.60 14.98 29.13
C GLN A 301 -2.31 15.93 27.95
N THR A 302 -2.19 15.43 26.72
CA THR A 302 -1.97 16.22 25.50
C THR A 302 -3.17 16.26 24.54
N GLU A 303 -4.24 15.49 24.77
CA GLU A 303 -5.52 15.64 24.09
C GLU A 303 -6.71 15.60 25.08
N SER A 304 -7.46 16.72 25.10
CA SER A 304 -8.70 17.03 25.82
C SER A 304 -8.54 17.67 27.21
N PRO A 305 -8.47 19.02 27.31
CA PRO A 305 -9.15 19.68 28.42
C PRO A 305 -10.64 19.31 28.32
N ASP A 306 -11.34 19.24 29.44
CA ASP A 306 -12.81 19.28 29.48
C ASP A 306 -13.32 20.21 28.36
N PRO A 307 -14.24 19.81 27.46
CA PRO A 307 -14.63 20.64 26.31
C PRO A 307 -15.02 22.07 26.72
N LEU A 308 -15.53 22.23 27.94
CA LEU A 308 -15.78 23.53 28.56
C LEU A 308 -14.50 24.27 28.96
N ALA A 309 -13.52 23.60 29.56
CA ALA A 309 -12.22 24.17 29.89
C ALA A 309 -11.41 24.55 28.63
N ALA A 310 -11.44 23.72 27.58
CA ALA A 310 -10.75 23.99 26.32
C ALA A 310 -11.32 25.23 25.62
N ARG A 311 -12.66 25.34 25.60
CA ARG A 311 -13.36 26.53 25.10
C ARG A 311 -13.08 27.75 25.97
N LEU A 312 -12.99 27.57 27.28
CA LEU A 312 -12.67 28.66 28.21
C LEU A 312 -11.22 29.15 28.00
N ASP A 313 -10.26 28.25 27.80
CA ASP A 313 -8.86 28.60 27.50
C ASP A 313 -8.72 29.30 26.15
N GLU A 314 -9.45 28.84 25.14
CA GLU A 314 -9.53 29.48 23.83
C GLU A 314 -10.16 30.88 23.91
N LEU A 315 -11.27 31.03 24.65
CA LEU A 315 -11.90 32.33 24.90
C LEU A 315 -10.98 33.25 25.70
N ASN A 316 -10.32 32.76 26.74
CA ASN A 316 -9.36 33.52 27.54
C ASN A 316 -8.20 34.02 26.67
N PHE A 317 -7.70 33.19 25.75
CA PHE A 317 -6.69 33.60 24.79
C PHE A 317 -7.19 34.68 23.84
N LEU A 318 -8.38 34.53 23.27
CA LEU A 318 -8.97 35.53 22.36
C LEU A 318 -9.24 36.87 23.08
N ILE A 319 -9.70 36.82 24.34
CA ILE A 319 -9.84 37.99 25.21
C ILE A 319 -8.48 38.64 25.45
N GLY A 320 -7.46 37.86 25.79
CA GLY A 320 -6.08 38.36 25.98
C GLY A 320 -5.50 38.99 24.71
N ALA A 321 -5.75 38.40 23.54
CA ALA A 321 -5.37 38.96 22.25
C ALA A 321 -6.09 40.28 21.96
N HIS A 322 -7.39 40.35 22.24
CA HIS A 322 -8.17 41.57 22.12
C HIS A 322 -7.65 42.66 23.09
N GLU A 323 -7.31 42.31 24.33
CA GLU A 323 -6.72 43.24 25.28
C GLU A 323 -5.34 43.73 24.84
N THR A 324 -4.48 42.85 24.32
CA THR A 324 -3.17 43.21 23.73
C THR A 324 -3.33 44.29 22.66
N VAL A 325 -4.29 44.12 21.74
CA VAL A 325 -4.56 45.09 20.66
C VAL A 325 -5.16 46.39 21.20
N ARG A 326 -6.02 46.32 22.22
CA ARG A 326 -6.73 47.47 22.78
C ARG A 326 -5.86 48.34 23.69
N THR A 327 -5.07 47.73 24.58
CA THR A 327 -4.33 48.42 25.65
C THR A 327 -2.83 48.41 25.45
N GLY A 328 -2.31 47.61 24.51
CA GLY A 328 -0.87 47.44 24.31
C GLY A 328 -0.20 46.54 25.35
N ALA A 329 -0.97 45.70 26.06
CA ALA A 329 -0.42 44.69 26.96
C ALA A 329 0.52 43.72 26.22
N GLU A 330 1.46 43.10 26.95
CA GLU A 330 2.36 42.11 26.35
C GLU A 330 1.58 40.89 25.84
N PRO A 331 1.88 40.41 24.63
CA PRO A 331 1.20 39.24 24.06
C PRO A 331 1.59 37.98 24.84
N VAL A 332 0.59 37.20 25.23
CA VAL A 332 0.80 35.83 25.74
C VAL A 332 0.47 34.88 24.61
N PHE A 333 1.44 34.06 24.19
CA PHE A 333 1.25 33.07 23.14
C PHE A 333 1.05 31.67 23.75
N VAL A 334 0.02 30.97 23.28
CA VAL A 334 -0.28 29.57 23.66
C VAL A 334 0.01 28.62 22.50
N GLU A 335 -0.14 27.31 22.66
CA GLU A 335 -0.02 26.38 21.53
C GLU A 335 -1.18 26.52 20.53
N THR A 336 -0.91 26.36 19.22
CA THR A 336 -1.95 26.52 18.17
C THR A 336 -2.81 25.26 18.07
N THR A 337 -3.88 25.21 18.86
CA THR A 337 -4.79 24.06 18.93
C THR A 337 -6.03 24.20 18.04
N SER A 338 -6.42 25.43 17.66
CA SER A 338 -7.60 25.72 16.84
C SER A 338 -7.32 26.75 15.74
N PRO A 339 -8.16 26.81 14.68
CA PRO A 339 -8.02 27.84 13.64
C PRO A 339 -8.29 29.26 14.17
N GLN A 340 -9.13 29.43 15.20
CA GLN A 340 -9.39 30.73 15.82
C GLN A 340 -8.16 31.24 16.57
N ILE A 341 -7.46 30.36 17.31
CA ILE A 341 -6.18 30.68 17.96
C ILE A 341 -5.14 31.06 16.92
N ALA A 342 -5.05 30.32 15.80
CA ALA A 342 -4.14 30.65 14.71
C ALA A 342 -4.42 32.05 14.13
N CYS A 343 -5.69 32.37 13.86
CA CYS A 343 -6.09 33.69 13.36
C CYS A 343 -5.71 34.82 14.33
N ALA A 344 -5.96 34.62 15.63
CA ALA A 344 -5.62 35.61 16.65
C ALA A 344 -4.11 35.80 16.82
N LYS A 345 -3.31 34.73 16.74
CA LYS A 345 -1.85 34.81 16.74
C LYS A 345 -1.29 35.58 15.55
N ILE A 346 -1.79 35.30 14.33
CA ILE A 346 -1.38 36.03 13.11
C ILE A 346 -1.59 37.54 13.32
N LEU A 347 -2.73 37.93 13.90
CA LEU A 347 -3.04 39.33 14.20
C LEU A 347 -2.20 39.90 15.34
N GLN A 348 -1.89 39.14 16.39
CA GLN A 348 -1.02 39.57 17.49
C GLN A 348 0.44 39.76 17.06
N HIS A 349 1.01 38.83 16.29
CA HIS A 349 2.36 38.95 15.73
C HIS A 349 2.46 40.19 14.83
N ALA A 350 1.47 40.38 13.96
CA ALA A 350 1.40 41.57 13.12
C ALA A 350 1.19 42.86 13.93
N TRP A 351 0.42 42.83 15.01
CA TRP A 351 0.27 43.99 15.88
C TRP A 351 1.59 44.31 16.61
N THR A 352 2.33 43.31 17.05
CA THR A 352 3.56 43.50 17.83
C THR A 352 4.78 43.84 16.97
N GLY A 353 4.68 43.71 15.65
CA GLY A 353 5.73 44.09 14.70
C GLY A 353 6.47 42.91 14.06
N SER A 354 6.04 41.67 14.32
CA SER A 354 6.68 40.45 13.84
C SER A 354 5.97 39.90 12.60
N GLN A 355 6.28 40.42 11.42
CA GLN A 355 5.66 39.97 10.16
C GLN A 355 6.04 38.53 9.79
N ASP A 356 7.29 38.12 10.02
CA ASP A 356 7.77 36.78 9.69
C ASP A 356 7.07 35.71 10.53
N GLU A 357 6.88 35.97 11.83
CA GLU A 357 6.16 35.08 12.74
C GLU A 357 4.68 34.93 12.35
N ALA A 358 4.05 36.00 11.87
CA ALA A 358 2.68 35.95 11.36
C ALA A 358 2.56 35.08 10.09
N LEU A 359 3.58 35.09 9.22
CA LEU A 359 3.64 34.25 8.03
C LEU A 359 3.88 32.78 8.37
N ASP A 360 4.78 32.50 9.31
CA ASP A 360 5.07 31.13 9.78
C ASP A 360 3.83 30.50 10.41
N GLU A 361 3.12 31.24 11.27
CA GLU A 361 1.87 30.78 11.89
C GLU A 361 0.78 30.52 10.84
N TYR A 362 0.66 31.40 9.83
CA TYR A 362 -0.26 31.17 8.71
C TYR A 362 0.10 29.91 7.91
N ASN A 363 1.37 29.71 7.58
CA ASN A 363 1.81 28.55 6.79
C ASN A 363 1.56 27.23 7.53
N ALA A 364 1.80 27.21 8.84
CA ALA A 364 1.47 26.06 9.69
C ALA A 364 -0.05 25.82 9.74
N ALA A 365 -0.84 26.88 9.92
CA ALA A 365 -2.29 26.80 10.04
C ALA A 365 -2.97 26.38 8.71
N ILE A 366 -2.55 26.94 7.58
CA ILE A 366 -3.14 26.64 6.28
C ILE A 366 -2.82 25.20 5.83
N ALA A 367 -1.65 24.66 6.20
CA ALA A 367 -1.31 23.25 5.95
C ALA A 367 -2.20 22.29 6.76
N LYS A 368 -2.61 22.69 7.98
CA LYS A 368 -3.42 21.88 8.89
C LYS A 368 -4.92 21.99 8.64
N TRP A 369 -5.43 23.18 8.33
CA TRP A 369 -6.87 23.47 8.26
C TRP A 369 -7.34 24.07 6.92
N GLY A 370 -6.45 24.22 5.92
CA GLY A 370 -6.76 24.89 4.66
C GLY A 370 -7.71 24.13 3.73
N ALA A 371 -8.05 22.88 4.04
CA ALA A 371 -9.03 22.10 3.25
C ALA A 371 -10.46 22.62 3.38
N GLU A 372 -10.80 23.31 4.47
CA GLU A 372 -12.13 23.86 4.68
C GLU A 372 -12.23 25.29 4.11
N PRO A 373 -13.18 25.58 3.19
CA PRO A 373 -13.28 26.89 2.53
C PRO A 373 -13.55 28.07 3.49
N HIS A 374 -14.27 27.85 4.58
CA HIS A 374 -14.56 28.90 5.56
C HIS A 374 -13.32 29.25 6.38
N THR A 375 -12.64 28.23 6.90
CA THR A 375 -11.42 28.34 7.71
C THR A 375 -10.24 28.91 6.90
N SER A 376 -10.02 28.43 5.68
CA SER A 376 -9.03 29.00 4.76
C SER A 376 -9.31 30.47 4.44
N SER A 377 -10.58 30.84 4.22
CA SER A 377 -10.96 32.25 3.99
C SER A 377 -10.65 33.16 5.18
N GLN A 378 -10.85 32.68 6.41
CA GLN A 378 -10.57 33.42 7.64
C GLN A 378 -9.07 33.60 7.86
N LEU A 379 -8.27 32.54 7.65
CA LEU A 379 -6.81 32.59 7.74
C LEU A 379 -6.22 33.58 6.72
N VAL A 380 -6.70 33.52 5.47
CA VAL A 380 -6.28 34.46 4.42
C VAL A 380 -6.67 35.89 4.77
N TYR A 381 -7.87 36.13 5.29
CA TYR A 381 -8.29 37.46 5.73
C TYR A 381 -7.39 38.01 6.85
N CYS A 382 -7.07 37.20 7.86
CA CYS A 382 -6.19 37.60 8.96
C CYS A 382 -4.78 37.91 8.48
N LEU A 383 -4.24 37.13 7.54
CA LEU A 383 -2.93 37.41 6.94
C LEU A 383 -2.93 38.69 6.09
N VAL A 384 -3.98 38.94 5.33
CA VAL A 384 -4.11 40.19 4.56
C VAL A 384 -4.21 41.38 5.52
N LEU A 385 -4.98 41.27 6.60
CA LEU A 385 -5.05 42.33 7.61
C LEU A 385 -3.69 42.54 8.31
N ALA A 386 -2.98 41.46 8.65
CA ALA A 386 -1.64 41.49 9.22
C ALA A 386 -0.61 42.22 8.33
N THR A 387 -0.62 41.93 7.04
CA THR A 387 0.29 42.58 6.08
C THR A 387 -0.03 44.06 5.86
N LEU A 388 -1.31 44.44 5.89
CA LEU A 388 -1.71 45.85 5.85
C LEU A 388 -1.28 46.62 7.11
N LEU A 389 -1.30 46.01 8.30
CA LEU A 389 -0.80 46.63 9.53
C LEU A 389 0.71 46.96 9.47
N GLN A 390 1.46 46.24 8.63
CA GLN A 390 2.88 46.45 8.38
C GLN A 390 3.16 47.39 7.20
N ASN A 391 2.13 48.04 6.66
CA ASN A 391 2.20 48.92 5.49
C ASN A 391 2.64 48.24 4.18
N ASP A 392 2.55 46.91 4.08
CA ASP A 392 2.90 46.16 2.87
C ASP A 392 1.67 45.86 2.00
N VAL A 393 1.20 46.89 1.29
CA VAL A 393 0.03 46.79 0.41
C VAL A 393 0.28 45.88 -0.79
N GLN A 394 1.52 45.79 -1.28
CA GLN A 394 1.86 44.97 -2.44
C GLN A 394 1.76 43.49 -2.10
N LEU A 395 2.27 43.10 -0.93
CA LEU A 395 2.14 41.73 -0.44
C LEU A 395 0.68 41.39 -0.13
N ALA A 396 -0.09 42.30 0.48
CA ALA A 396 -1.52 42.12 0.72
C ALA A 396 -2.31 41.85 -0.59
N GLN A 397 -2.03 42.62 -1.66
CA GLN A 397 -2.61 42.41 -2.99
C GLN A 397 -2.19 41.06 -3.59
N TYR A 398 -0.92 40.70 -3.44
CA TYR A 398 -0.38 39.44 -3.95
C TYR A 398 -1.04 38.23 -3.27
N ILE A 399 -1.14 38.25 -1.94
CA ILE A 399 -1.78 37.20 -1.14
C ILE A 399 -3.24 37.04 -1.55
N ARG A 400 -4.00 38.15 -1.60
CA ARG A 400 -5.41 38.12 -2.01
C ARG A 400 -5.57 37.48 -3.40
N LYS A 401 -4.80 37.95 -4.39
CA LYS A 401 -4.90 37.45 -5.76
C LYS A 401 -4.62 35.95 -5.84
N ARG A 402 -3.51 35.50 -5.24
CA ARG A 402 -3.14 34.08 -5.21
C ARG A 402 -4.18 33.22 -4.50
N ALA A 403 -4.73 33.70 -3.39
CA ALA A 403 -5.71 32.95 -2.62
C ALA A 403 -7.07 32.83 -3.34
N VAL A 404 -7.48 33.86 -4.09
CA VAL A 404 -8.67 33.80 -4.95
C VAL A 404 -8.44 32.84 -6.12
N ASP A 405 -7.29 32.92 -6.80
CA ASP A 405 -6.94 32.02 -7.91
C ASP A 405 -6.87 30.55 -7.47
N ALA A 406 -6.44 30.31 -6.23
CA ALA A 406 -6.38 28.98 -5.62
C ALA A 406 -7.70 28.48 -5.03
N GLY A 407 -8.77 29.29 -5.05
CA GLY A 407 -10.08 28.91 -4.48
C GLY A 407 -10.13 28.84 -2.95
N LEU A 408 -9.17 29.46 -2.25
CA LEU A 408 -9.08 29.48 -0.79
C LEU A 408 -9.99 30.54 -0.13
N VAL A 409 -10.59 31.42 -0.94
CA VAL A 409 -11.38 32.57 -0.46
C VAL A 409 -12.81 32.49 -0.98
N THR A 410 -13.76 32.52 -0.05
CA THR A 410 -15.19 32.63 -0.35
C THR A 410 -15.56 34.03 -0.87
N LYS A 411 -16.65 34.13 -1.64
CA LYS A 411 -17.11 35.42 -2.20
C LYS A 411 -17.41 36.48 -1.13
N SER A 412 -17.88 36.06 0.06
CA SER A 412 -18.13 36.97 1.19
C SER A 412 -16.83 37.47 1.81
N ALA A 413 -15.83 36.58 1.97
CA ALA A 413 -14.51 36.96 2.49
C ALA A 413 -13.74 37.85 1.51
N ASP A 414 -13.80 37.60 0.20
CA ASP A 414 -13.14 38.46 -0.80
C ASP A 414 -13.71 39.90 -0.79
N ARG A 415 -15.03 40.05 -0.62
CA ARG A 415 -15.65 41.37 -0.42
C ARG A 415 -15.12 42.06 0.84
N ARG A 416 -15.08 41.35 1.97
CA ARG A 416 -14.55 41.88 3.23
C ARG A 416 -13.08 42.29 3.12
N ILE A 417 -12.26 41.51 2.41
CA ILE A 417 -10.87 41.85 2.10
C ILE A 417 -10.82 43.14 1.26
N ALA A 418 -11.63 43.24 0.20
CA ALA A 418 -11.68 44.43 -0.66
C ALA A 418 -12.04 45.69 0.12
N ASP A 419 -13.05 45.61 0.99
CA ASP A 419 -13.49 46.72 1.84
C ASP A 419 -12.40 47.15 2.82
N THR A 420 -11.67 46.18 3.39
CA THR A 420 -10.55 46.45 4.31
C THR A 420 -9.36 47.12 3.60
N MET A 421 -9.04 46.66 2.38
CA MET A 421 -7.99 47.28 1.55
C MET A 421 -8.36 48.68 1.09
N LYS A 422 -9.64 48.94 0.82
CA LYS A 422 -10.15 50.27 0.51
C LYS A 422 -10.01 51.20 1.72
N ALA A 423 -10.44 50.75 2.90
CA ALA A 423 -10.28 51.52 4.14
C ALA A 423 -8.81 51.83 4.44
N TYR A 424 -7.90 50.90 4.18
CA TYR A 424 -6.45 51.16 4.25
C TYR A 424 -6.02 52.27 3.28
N GLY A 425 -6.48 52.23 2.02
CA GLY A 425 -6.19 53.28 1.03
C GLY A 425 -6.66 54.66 1.47
N ASP A 426 -7.90 54.74 1.96
CA ASP A 426 -8.48 55.99 2.49
C ASP A 426 -7.64 56.55 3.67
N LEU A 427 -7.18 55.68 4.58
CA LEU A 427 -6.33 56.09 5.72
C LEU A 427 -4.96 56.62 5.29
N VAL A 428 -4.34 56.00 4.27
CA VAL A 428 -3.06 56.45 3.70
C VAL A 428 -3.22 57.79 2.99
N GLU A 429 -4.28 57.98 2.20
CA GLU A 429 -4.56 59.25 1.51
C GLU A 429 -4.81 60.40 2.49
N GLU A 430 -5.45 60.12 3.63
CA GLU A 430 -5.73 61.09 4.69
C GLU A 430 -4.53 61.34 5.63
N ASN A 431 -3.36 60.72 5.39
CA ASN A 431 -2.17 60.79 6.25
C ASN A 431 -2.47 60.41 7.72
N ARG A 432 -3.39 59.47 7.94
CA ARG A 432 -3.74 58.98 9.27
C ARG A 432 -2.86 57.79 9.65
N ASP A 433 -2.71 57.56 10.94
CA ASP A 433 -2.05 56.36 11.44
C ASP A 433 -2.87 55.13 11.04
N VAL A 434 -2.36 54.38 10.06
CA VAL A 434 -2.98 53.17 9.51
C VAL A 434 -3.24 52.14 10.60
N ARG A 435 -2.31 52.00 11.56
CA ARG A 435 -2.42 51.00 12.62
C ARG A 435 -3.55 51.34 13.58
N GLN A 436 -3.72 52.62 13.92
CA GLN A 436 -4.88 53.09 14.69
C GLN A 436 -6.18 53.02 13.87
N GLY A 437 -6.13 53.38 12.59
CA GLY A 437 -7.30 53.36 11.71
C GLY A 437 -7.85 51.96 11.42
N LEU A 438 -6.99 50.94 11.41
CA LEU A 438 -7.38 49.53 11.25
C LEU A 438 -7.62 48.80 12.57
N GLN A 439 -7.39 49.44 13.73
CA GLN A 439 -7.57 48.83 15.04
C GLN A 439 -8.99 48.29 15.23
N SER A 440 -10.01 49.02 14.79
CA SER A 440 -11.41 48.56 14.86
C SER A 440 -11.66 47.28 14.05
N ASN A 441 -10.94 47.10 12.93
CA ASN A 441 -11.06 45.91 12.08
C ASN A 441 -10.38 44.70 12.74
N VAL A 442 -9.24 44.90 13.42
CA VAL A 442 -8.57 43.84 14.19
C VAL A 442 -9.43 43.43 15.39
N LEU A 443 -9.92 44.39 16.17
CA LEU A 443 -10.75 44.13 17.35
C LEU A 443 -12.06 43.45 16.99
N SER A 444 -12.78 43.93 15.96
CA SER A 444 -14.01 43.28 15.49
C SER A 444 -13.78 41.87 14.95
N THR A 445 -12.61 41.60 14.37
CA THR A 445 -12.24 40.25 13.92
C THR A 445 -12.00 39.32 15.10
N LEU A 446 -11.30 39.76 16.15
CA LEU A 446 -11.08 38.97 17.37
C LEU A 446 -12.38 38.69 18.11
N VAL A 447 -13.29 39.67 18.19
CA VAL A 447 -14.63 39.47 18.77
C VAL A 447 -15.42 38.44 17.98
N HIS A 448 -15.42 38.53 16.64
CA HIS A 448 -16.11 37.56 15.81
C HIS A 448 -15.55 36.14 15.95
N LEU A 449 -14.22 36.00 16.10
CA LEU A 449 -13.59 34.71 16.39
C LEU A 449 -14.08 34.15 17.73
N ALA A 450 -14.20 34.98 18.77
CA ALA A 450 -14.73 34.56 20.07
C ALA A 450 -16.20 34.12 20.01
N GLU A 451 -17.05 34.86 19.28
CA GLU A 451 -18.47 34.50 19.06
C GLU A 451 -18.61 33.14 18.35
N THR A 452 -17.68 32.80 17.44
CA THR A 452 -17.68 31.49 16.78
C THR A 452 -17.28 30.33 17.69
N VAL A 453 -16.59 30.60 18.80
CA VAL A 453 -16.25 29.58 19.83
C VAL A 453 -17.45 29.32 20.76
N GLU A 454 -18.30 30.32 21.00
CA GLU A 454 -19.51 30.18 21.83
C GLU A 454 -20.68 29.45 21.13
N THR A 455 -20.71 29.44 19.79
CA THR A 455 -21.85 28.94 18.99
C THR A 455 -21.72 27.50 18.50
N VAL A 456 -20.52 26.91 18.62
CA VAL A 456 -20.22 25.48 18.40
C VAL A 456 -20.31 24.75 19.74
#